data_AF-A0A3L7SF16-F1
#
_entry.id   AF-A0A3L7SF16-F1
#
_cell.length_a   1.000
_cell.length_b   1.000
_cell.length_c   1.000
_cell.angle_alpha   90.00
_cell.angle_beta   90.00
_cell.angle_gamma   90.00
#
_symmetry.space_group_name_H-M   'P 1'
#
loop_
_entity.id
_entity.type
_entity.pdbx_description
1 polymer ?
#
loop_
_entity_poly.entity_id
_entity_poly.type
_entity_poly.pdbx_seq_one_letter_code
_entity_poly.pdbx_strand_id
1 'polypeptide(L)'
;PRDLAAHERFRDAYDQRLRERPPSPRVRRMAQEIAHRIVPFTAFMSGSTVAAHVARHIDPETRQFLFPDGEVPEELERRRQEWRRRQKRQRTLADIRGKSQARRALALRPDVAALHRAYHEALRVNTDDAIDDRLVGAILLHALDADPSCTPPLERRSIELASGEALIRQGQQVGEMYVVLSTTAPLVVMHASDAAEPRQVAVLAAPTVLGEIGMWRGQPAVATVTTQEPNRLEMLVIDAVRFAALKKEPGFRAATAAEVQRRLALNSALLGTLLDDAAASTTSPLLASIAQLFRFLTGDSHVALDVVIGLPEQATPDECVEALRTQVDEAIRAGGLPPELERHLATVVATIG
;
A
#
# COMPACT_ATOMS: atom_id res chain seq x y z
N PRO A 1 39.51 14.45 -0.62
CA PRO A 1 39.10 14.31 0.80
C PRO A 1 38.18 15.47 1.19
N ARG A 2 36.88 15.21 1.31
CA ARG A 2 35.92 16.22 1.80
C ARG A 2 36.26 16.55 3.25
N ASP A 3 36.24 17.83 3.59
CA ASP A 3 36.63 18.42 4.87
C ASP A 3 36.12 17.61 6.08
N LEU A 4 37.04 16.98 6.83
CA LEU A 4 36.72 16.21 8.05
C LEU A 4 36.01 17.09 9.09
N ALA A 5 36.37 18.37 9.18
CA ALA A 5 35.73 19.30 10.10
C ALA A 5 34.27 19.58 9.69
N ALA A 6 33.95 19.57 8.40
CA ALA A 6 32.57 19.68 7.93
C ALA A 6 31.75 18.42 8.28
N HIS A 7 32.36 17.23 8.21
CA HIS A 7 31.71 15.99 8.63
C HIS A 7 31.43 15.96 10.14
N GLU A 8 32.39 16.40 10.95
CA GLU A 8 32.25 16.52 12.40
C GLU A 8 31.15 17.52 12.78
N ARG A 9 31.13 18.73 12.20
CA ARG A 9 30.05 19.70 12.43
C ARG A 9 28.67 19.17 12.06
N PHE A 10 28.57 18.43 10.95
CA PHE A 10 27.30 17.80 10.55
C PHE A 10 26.86 16.74 11.56
N ARG A 11 27.79 15.87 11.99
CA ARG A 11 27.51 14.84 13.00
C ARG A 11 27.03 15.48 14.30
N ASP A 12 27.74 16.48 14.81
CA ASP A 12 27.41 17.13 16.07
C ASP A 12 26.05 17.85 16.00
N ALA A 13 25.73 18.53 14.88
CA ALA A 13 24.43 19.14 14.66
C ALA A 13 23.30 18.11 14.54
N TYR A 14 23.57 16.96 13.92
CA TYR A 14 22.63 15.85 13.83
C TYR A 14 22.35 15.23 15.22
N ASP A 15 23.39 15.02 16.02
CA ASP A 15 23.30 14.49 17.38
C ASP A 15 22.59 15.48 18.32
N GLN A 16 22.83 16.79 18.16
CA GLN A 16 22.06 17.82 18.85
C GLN A 16 20.57 17.76 18.47
N ARG A 17 20.25 17.67 17.18
CA ARG A 17 18.86 17.58 16.70
C ARG A 17 18.16 16.32 17.20
N LEU A 18 18.86 15.18 17.28
CA LEU A 18 18.31 13.94 17.84
C LEU A 18 17.98 14.08 19.34
N ARG A 19 18.81 14.81 20.10
CA ARG A 19 18.56 15.10 21.52
C ARG A 19 17.38 16.05 21.71
N GLU A 20 17.30 17.10 20.91
CA GLU A 20 16.22 18.10 20.97
C GLU A 20 14.89 17.55 20.46
N ARG A 21 14.94 16.65 19.47
CA ARG A 21 13.78 16.05 18.81
C ARG A 21 13.99 14.55 18.71
N PRO A 22 13.68 13.79 19.78
CA PRO A 22 13.85 12.35 19.75
C PRO A 22 13.04 11.76 18.59
N PRO A 23 13.51 10.68 17.95
CA PRO A 23 12.80 10.06 16.84
C PRO A 23 11.36 9.73 17.25
N SER A 24 10.40 9.97 16.35
CA SER A 24 9.01 9.62 16.62
C SER A 24 8.89 8.11 16.89
N PRO A 25 7.91 7.65 17.68
CA PRO A 25 7.73 6.22 17.98
C PRO A 25 7.70 5.34 16.72
N ARG A 26 7.13 5.85 15.62
CA ARG A 26 7.13 5.19 14.31
C ARG A 26 8.54 4.97 13.76
N VAL A 27 9.39 6.00 13.79
CA VAL A 27 10.78 5.91 13.32
C VAL A 27 11.58 4.93 14.18
N ARG A 28 11.36 4.91 15.51
CA ARG A 28 12.02 3.94 16.40
C ARG A 28 11.66 2.51 16.03
N ARG A 29 10.35 2.21 15.91
CA ARG A 29 9.88 0.88 15.50
C ARG A 29 10.47 0.45 14.16
N MET A 30 10.46 1.35 13.18
CA MET A 30 11.03 1.08 11.86
C MET A 30 12.54 0.79 11.93
N ALA A 31 13.30 1.58 12.69
CA ALA A 31 14.75 1.37 12.86
C ALA A 31 15.04 0.02 13.55
N GLN A 32 14.26 -0.35 14.57
CA GLN A 32 14.36 -1.63 15.26
C GLN A 32 14.04 -2.80 14.32
N GLU A 33 12.97 -2.72 13.53
CA GLU A 33 12.62 -3.72 12.53
C GLU A 33 13.74 -3.92 11.50
N ILE A 34 14.31 -2.81 11.00
CA ILE A 34 15.43 -2.83 10.07
C ILE A 34 16.65 -3.49 10.71
N ALA A 35 17.01 -3.11 11.94
CA ALA A 35 18.12 -3.69 12.69
C ALA A 35 17.92 -5.20 12.91
N HIS A 36 16.72 -5.63 13.31
CA HIS A 36 16.36 -7.04 13.51
C HIS A 36 16.46 -7.89 12.23
N ARG A 37 16.39 -7.24 11.06
CA ARG A 37 16.53 -7.90 9.75
C ARG A 37 17.98 -7.91 9.26
N ILE A 38 18.71 -6.80 9.44
CA ILE A 38 20.05 -6.61 8.86
C ILE A 38 21.15 -7.18 9.74
N VAL A 39 21.10 -6.95 11.07
CA VAL A 39 22.20 -7.31 11.99
C VAL A 39 22.54 -8.81 11.95
N PRO A 40 21.59 -9.76 11.93
CA PRO A 40 21.93 -11.18 11.80
C PRO A 40 22.71 -11.50 10.53
N PHE A 41 22.38 -10.83 9.42
CA PHE A 41 23.03 -11.02 8.13
C PHE A 41 24.44 -10.42 8.11
N THR A 42 24.63 -9.19 8.61
CA THR A 42 25.96 -8.56 8.64
C THR A 42 26.89 -9.22 9.66
N ALA A 43 26.36 -9.70 10.79
CA ALA A 43 27.08 -10.54 11.74
C ALA A 43 27.52 -11.87 11.10
N PHE A 44 26.64 -12.50 10.31
CA PHE A 44 26.99 -13.68 9.52
C PHE A 44 28.14 -13.38 8.53
N MET A 45 28.02 -12.31 7.73
CA MET A 45 29.02 -11.93 6.72
C MET A 45 30.39 -11.63 7.34
N SER A 46 30.42 -11.03 8.54
CA SER A 46 31.65 -10.73 9.29
C SER A 46 32.19 -11.91 10.12
N GLY A 47 31.48 -13.04 10.14
CA GLY A 47 31.88 -14.22 10.91
C GLY A 47 31.69 -14.12 12.43
N SER A 48 31.18 -13.00 12.96
CA SER A 48 30.99 -12.79 14.41
C SER A 48 29.59 -13.18 14.90
N THR A 49 29.43 -13.41 16.20
CA THR A 49 28.08 -13.46 16.84
C THR A 49 27.38 -12.12 16.70
N VAL A 50 26.05 -12.09 16.78
CA VAL A 50 25.26 -10.86 16.73
C VAL A 50 25.66 -9.91 17.85
N ALA A 51 25.80 -10.41 19.09
CA ALA A 51 26.24 -9.60 20.23
C ALA A 51 27.61 -8.92 19.99
N ALA A 52 28.63 -9.67 19.60
CA ALA A 52 29.95 -9.11 19.26
C ALA A 52 29.91 -8.14 18.05
N HIS A 53 29.06 -8.39 17.05
CA HIS A 53 28.89 -7.51 15.89
C HIS A 53 28.30 -6.16 16.31
N VAL A 54 27.21 -6.19 17.08
CA VAL A 54 26.57 -5.01 17.66
C VAL A 54 27.54 -4.27 18.57
N ALA A 55 28.29 -5.00 19.43
CA ALA A 55 29.28 -4.42 20.33
C ALA A 55 30.37 -3.62 19.61
N ARG A 56 30.79 -4.11 18.43
CA ARG A 56 31.88 -3.54 17.64
C ARG A 56 31.44 -2.38 16.75
N HIS A 57 30.23 -2.44 16.19
CA HIS A 57 29.82 -1.56 15.09
C HIS A 57 28.71 -0.58 15.45
N ILE A 58 28.06 -0.74 16.60
CA ILE A 58 26.96 0.11 17.05
C ILE A 58 27.37 0.72 18.39
N ASP A 59 27.40 2.05 18.45
CA ASP A 59 27.70 2.79 19.67
C ASP A 59 26.67 2.48 20.79
N PRO A 60 27.00 2.70 22.07
CA PRO A 60 26.12 2.33 23.18
C PRO A 60 24.74 2.99 23.15
N GLU A 61 24.64 4.26 22.72
CA GLU A 61 23.38 5.00 22.68
C GLU A 61 22.46 4.44 21.59
N THR A 62 22.98 4.25 20.38
CA THR A 62 22.25 3.61 19.28
C THR A 62 21.88 2.16 19.63
N ARG A 63 22.74 1.45 20.37
CA ARG A 63 22.44 0.09 20.83
C ARG A 63 21.28 0.07 21.79
N GLN A 64 21.25 0.95 22.80
CA GLN A 64 20.13 1.06 23.74
C GLN A 64 18.85 1.46 23.01
N PHE A 65 18.95 2.31 22.00
CA PHE A 65 17.83 2.70 21.17
C PHE A 65 17.26 1.54 20.33
N LEU A 66 18.13 0.73 19.72
CA LEU A 66 17.75 -0.42 18.89
C LEU A 66 17.33 -1.64 19.72
N PHE A 67 17.89 -1.79 20.92
CA PHE A 67 17.69 -2.92 21.84
C PHE A 67 17.43 -2.35 23.25
N PRO A 68 16.18 -1.99 23.58
CA PRO A 68 15.83 -1.22 24.79
C PRO A 68 16.25 -1.90 26.10
N ASP A 69 16.22 -3.23 26.13
CA ASP A 69 16.61 -4.03 27.30
C ASP A 69 18.13 -4.17 27.45
N GLY A 70 18.92 -3.52 26.57
CA GLY A 70 20.38 -3.57 26.54
C GLY A 70 20.96 -4.90 26.03
N GLU A 71 20.18 -5.97 26.07
CA GLU A 71 20.55 -7.29 25.57
C GLU A 71 20.09 -7.48 24.11
N VAL A 72 20.98 -8.06 23.30
CA VAL A 72 20.66 -8.45 21.93
C VAL A 72 19.79 -9.71 21.99
N PRO A 73 18.56 -9.71 21.44
CA PRO A 73 17.67 -10.87 21.54
C PRO A 73 18.30 -12.15 20.95
N GLU A 74 18.19 -13.27 21.67
CA GLU A 74 18.72 -14.58 21.23
C GLU A 74 18.18 -14.99 19.84
N GLU A 75 16.97 -14.55 19.51
CA GLU A 75 16.34 -14.75 18.21
C GLU A 75 17.21 -14.28 17.04
N LEU A 76 17.94 -13.18 17.23
CA LEU A 76 18.81 -12.63 16.19
C LEU A 76 20.01 -13.55 15.94
N GLU A 77 20.57 -14.16 16.99
CA GLU A 77 21.63 -15.16 16.86
C GLU A 77 21.10 -16.44 16.18
N ARG A 78 19.89 -16.87 16.51
CA ARG A 78 19.22 -17.99 15.81
C ARG A 78 19.09 -17.72 14.31
N ARG A 79 18.61 -16.52 13.92
CA ARG A 79 18.53 -16.09 12.51
C ARG A 79 19.89 -16.08 11.83
N ARG A 80 20.94 -15.59 12.49
CA ARG A 80 22.32 -15.62 11.97
C ARG A 80 22.80 -17.06 11.73
N GLN A 81 22.52 -17.97 12.66
CA GLN A 81 22.84 -19.39 12.50
C GLN A 81 22.04 -20.04 11.36
N GLU A 82 20.77 -19.68 11.18
CA GLU A 82 19.98 -20.13 10.02
C GLU A 82 20.57 -19.64 8.70
N TRP A 83 20.97 -18.37 8.62
CA TRP A 83 21.72 -17.84 7.47
C TRP A 83 22.98 -18.66 7.22
N ARG A 84 23.76 -18.94 8.26
CA ARG A 84 24.96 -19.79 8.16
C ARG A 84 24.63 -21.21 7.70
N ARG A 85 23.52 -21.82 8.13
CA ARG A 85 23.08 -23.15 7.66
C ARG A 85 22.65 -23.10 6.20
N ARG A 86 21.88 -22.08 5.79
CA ARG A 86 21.50 -21.84 4.39
C ARG A 86 22.72 -21.58 3.49
N GLN A 87 23.76 -20.97 4.06
CA GLN A 87 25.01 -20.63 3.37
C GLN A 87 26.02 -21.77 3.37
N LYS A 88 26.12 -22.58 4.42
CA LYS A 88 26.88 -23.85 4.39
C LYS A 88 26.24 -24.87 3.46
N ARG A 89 24.93 -24.76 3.26
CA ARG A 89 24.21 -25.38 2.14
C ARG A 89 24.48 -24.66 0.80
N GLN A 90 25.44 -23.72 0.69
CA GLN A 90 25.86 -23.17 -0.61
C GLN A 90 26.56 -24.26 -1.39
N ARG A 91 25.82 -24.80 -2.35
CA ARG A 91 25.63 -24.23 -3.69
C ARG A 91 26.86 -24.53 -4.51
N THR A 92 26.94 -25.80 -4.86
CA THR A 92 27.74 -26.21 -6.00
C THR A 92 27.41 -25.30 -7.19
N LEU A 93 28.33 -25.12 -8.13
CA LEU A 93 28.03 -24.40 -9.37
C LEU A 93 26.78 -24.96 -10.06
N ALA A 94 26.48 -26.25 -9.87
CA ALA A 94 25.25 -26.88 -10.33
C ALA A 94 23.99 -26.28 -9.67
N ASP A 95 23.98 -26.03 -8.36
CA ASP A 95 22.83 -25.40 -7.68
C ASP A 95 22.58 -23.96 -8.13
N ILE A 96 23.66 -23.20 -8.39
CA ILE A 96 23.54 -21.83 -8.92
C ILE A 96 22.97 -21.87 -10.34
N ARG A 97 23.48 -22.76 -11.19
CA ARG A 97 22.96 -22.97 -12.56
C ARG A 97 21.51 -23.43 -12.54
N GLY A 98 21.15 -24.38 -11.69
CA GLY A 98 19.79 -24.88 -11.54
C GLY A 98 18.82 -23.77 -11.12
N LYS A 99 19.19 -22.93 -10.14
CA LYS A 99 18.37 -21.76 -9.75
C LYS A 99 18.27 -20.71 -10.85
N SER A 100 19.35 -20.47 -11.57
CA SER A 100 19.34 -19.53 -12.72
C SER A 100 18.43 -20.04 -13.84
N GLN A 101 18.50 -21.33 -14.16
CA GLN A 101 17.61 -21.99 -15.12
C GLN A 101 16.15 -21.95 -14.66
N ALA A 102 15.88 -22.25 -13.38
CA ALA A 102 14.54 -22.18 -12.82
C ALA A 102 13.95 -20.75 -12.90
N ARG A 103 14.74 -19.73 -12.56
CA ARG A 103 14.32 -18.32 -12.70
C ARG A 103 14.07 -17.93 -14.15
N ARG A 104 14.92 -18.37 -15.08
CA ARG A 104 14.71 -18.13 -16.53
C ARG A 104 13.44 -18.83 -17.00
N ALA A 105 13.22 -20.09 -16.63
CA ALA A 105 12.01 -20.83 -16.98
C ALA A 105 10.76 -20.12 -16.45
N LEU A 106 10.83 -19.63 -15.22
CA LEU A 106 9.73 -18.89 -14.60
C LEU A 106 9.47 -17.55 -15.31
N ALA A 107 10.52 -16.78 -15.64
CA ALA A 107 10.38 -15.54 -16.41
C ALA A 107 9.83 -15.75 -17.83
N LEU A 108 10.01 -16.94 -18.40
CA LEU A 108 9.48 -17.33 -19.70
C LEU A 108 8.04 -17.87 -19.63
N ARG A 109 7.46 -18.06 -18.44
CA ARG A 109 6.06 -18.46 -18.33
C ARG A 109 5.17 -17.38 -18.95
N PRO A 110 4.11 -17.75 -19.70
CA PRO A 110 3.27 -16.78 -20.40
C PRO A 110 2.62 -15.72 -19.50
N ASP A 111 2.20 -16.11 -18.29
CA ASP A 111 1.60 -15.22 -17.28
C ASP A 111 2.61 -14.21 -16.73
N VAL A 112 3.81 -14.68 -16.36
CA VAL A 112 4.90 -13.83 -15.85
C VAL A 112 5.40 -12.88 -16.94
N ALA A 113 5.57 -13.38 -18.17
CA ALA A 113 5.95 -12.55 -19.31
C ALA A 113 4.89 -11.49 -19.62
N ALA A 114 3.60 -11.80 -19.44
CA ALA A 114 2.52 -10.83 -19.57
C ALA A 114 2.55 -9.77 -18.47
N LEU A 115 2.72 -10.16 -17.20
CA LEU A 115 2.91 -9.23 -16.09
C LEU A 115 4.13 -8.32 -16.29
N HIS A 116 5.23 -8.88 -16.80
CA HIS A 116 6.43 -8.11 -17.08
C HIS A 116 6.17 -7.05 -18.16
N ARG A 117 5.48 -7.39 -19.25
CA ARG A 117 5.09 -6.41 -20.28
C ARG A 117 4.15 -5.35 -19.71
N ALA A 118 3.11 -5.74 -18.97
CA ALA A 118 2.20 -4.82 -18.32
C ALA A 118 2.94 -3.87 -17.37
N TYR A 119 3.86 -4.37 -16.55
CA TYR A 119 4.66 -3.53 -15.67
C TYR A 119 5.50 -2.48 -16.43
N HIS A 120 6.17 -2.88 -17.53
CA HIS A 120 6.94 -1.94 -18.36
C HIS A 120 6.08 -0.95 -19.13
N GLU A 121 4.87 -1.33 -19.51
CA GLU A 121 3.91 -0.45 -20.18
C GLU A 121 3.33 0.57 -19.21
N ALA A 122 2.98 0.16 -18.00
CA ALA A 122 2.54 1.05 -16.92
C ALA A 122 3.59 2.16 -16.66
N LEU A 123 4.87 1.76 -16.55
CA LEU A 123 6.02 2.66 -16.38
C LEU A 123 6.22 3.66 -17.54
N ARG A 124 5.70 3.37 -18.74
CA ARG A 124 5.84 4.27 -19.91
C ARG A 124 4.71 5.28 -20.00
N VAL A 125 3.50 4.88 -19.65
CA VAL A 125 2.30 5.71 -19.74
C VAL A 125 2.28 6.73 -18.60
N ASN A 126 2.77 6.36 -17.42
CA ASN A 126 2.78 7.20 -16.24
C ASN A 126 4.09 7.99 -16.11
N THR A 127 4.26 9.05 -16.90
CA THR A 127 5.37 9.99 -16.69
C THR A 127 5.17 10.92 -15.49
N ASP A 128 3.92 11.12 -15.03
CA ASP A 128 3.62 12.05 -13.91
C ASP A 128 2.96 11.41 -12.67
N ASP A 129 2.40 10.19 -12.72
CA ASP A 129 1.75 9.54 -11.56
C ASP A 129 2.20 8.08 -11.35
N ALA A 130 3.32 7.89 -10.65
CA ALA A 130 4.09 6.64 -10.49
C ALA A 130 3.47 5.54 -9.58
N ILE A 131 2.14 5.36 -9.55
CA ILE A 131 1.46 4.53 -8.52
C ILE A 131 0.81 3.25 -9.05
N ASP A 132 0.12 3.25 -10.21
CA ASP A 132 -0.53 2.03 -10.75
C ASP A 132 0.50 0.91 -11.03
N ASP A 133 1.74 1.29 -11.34
CA ASP A 133 2.87 0.39 -11.59
C ASP A 133 3.25 -0.45 -10.35
N ARG A 134 2.96 0.05 -9.14
CA ARG A 134 3.40 -0.60 -7.90
C ARG A 134 2.64 -1.88 -7.62
N LEU A 135 1.34 -1.92 -7.91
CA LEU A 135 0.53 -3.11 -7.64
C LEU A 135 0.82 -4.21 -8.65
N VAL A 136 0.91 -3.87 -9.94
CA VAL A 136 1.36 -4.80 -10.99
C VAL A 136 2.77 -5.30 -10.70
N GLY A 137 3.67 -4.40 -10.30
CA GLY A 137 5.04 -4.74 -9.90
C GLY A 137 5.10 -5.68 -8.69
N ALA A 138 4.27 -5.46 -7.67
CA ALA A 138 4.20 -6.33 -6.50
C ALA A 138 3.68 -7.73 -6.85
N ILE A 139 2.66 -7.82 -7.72
CA ILE A 139 2.13 -9.09 -8.24
C ILE A 139 3.22 -9.81 -9.06
N LEU A 140 3.94 -9.10 -9.91
CA LEU A 140 5.06 -9.64 -10.69
C LEU A 140 6.17 -10.17 -9.78
N LEU A 141 6.59 -9.41 -8.77
CA LEU A 141 7.62 -9.84 -7.82
C LEU A 141 7.18 -11.10 -7.07
N HIS A 142 5.94 -11.15 -6.62
CA HIS A 142 5.41 -12.37 -5.99
C HIS A 142 5.42 -13.56 -6.95
N ALA A 143 5.00 -13.37 -8.21
CA ALA A 143 5.03 -14.42 -9.21
C ALA A 143 6.47 -14.91 -9.51
N LEU A 144 7.46 -13.99 -9.46
CA LEU A 144 8.89 -14.29 -9.65
C LEU A 144 9.51 -15.06 -8.48
N ASP A 145 9.05 -14.80 -7.26
CA ASP A 145 9.54 -15.43 -6.02
C ASP A 145 8.80 -16.72 -5.66
N ALA A 146 7.61 -16.94 -6.24
CA ALA A 146 6.80 -18.12 -6.02
C ALA A 146 7.54 -19.41 -6.40
N ASP A 147 7.42 -20.44 -5.57
CA ASP A 147 7.95 -21.77 -5.89
C ASP A 147 7.14 -22.36 -7.06
N PRO A 148 7.74 -22.59 -8.24
CA PRO A 148 7.00 -23.09 -9.39
C PRO A 148 6.40 -24.48 -9.18
N SER A 149 6.90 -25.25 -8.20
CA SER A 149 6.32 -26.56 -7.85
C SER A 149 5.03 -26.46 -7.04
N CYS A 150 4.83 -25.34 -6.35
CA CYS A 150 3.69 -25.11 -5.45
C CYS A 150 2.71 -24.05 -5.96
N THR A 151 3.12 -23.24 -6.95
CA THR A 151 2.33 -22.11 -7.42
C THR A 151 1.99 -22.26 -8.91
N PRO A 152 0.75 -22.68 -9.24
CA PRO A 152 0.34 -22.85 -10.62
C PRO A 152 0.32 -21.50 -11.38
N PRO A 153 0.45 -21.51 -12.72
CA PRO A 153 0.31 -20.33 -13.56
C PRO A 153 -0.98 -19.55 -13.35
N LEU A 154 -0.88 -18.22 -13.32
CA LEU A 154 -2.06 -17.36 -13.27
C LEU A 154 -2.95 -17.67 -14.46
N GLU A 155 -4.26 -17.76 -14.21
CA GLU A 155 -5.22 -17.99 -15.28
C GLU A 155 -5.26 -16.76 -16.17
N ARG A 156 -5.15 -16.96 -17.48
CA ARG A 156 -5.33 -15.91 -18.46
C ARG A 156 -6.74 -16.02 -19.03
N ARG A 157 -7.48 -14.91 -19.00
CA ARG A 157 -8.85 -14.83 -19.48
C ARG A 157 -8.95 -13.75 -20.55
N SER A 158 -9.71 -14.06 -21.60
CA SER A 158 -10.11 -13.10 -22.63
C SER A 158 -11.61 -12.89 -22.50
N ILE A 159 -12.05 -11.64 -22.39
CA ILE A 159 -13.45 -11.28 -22.21
C ILE A 159 -13.83 -10.27 -23.30
N GLU A 160 -14.96 -10.50 -23.94
CA GLU A 160 -15.60 -9.52 -24.81
C GLU A 160 -16.78 -8.91 -24.05
N LEU A 161 -16.82 -7.60 -23.97
CA LEU A 161 -17.89 -6.83 -23.35
C LEU A 161 -18.61 -6.04 -24.45
N ALA A 162 -19.94 -6.09 -24.46
CA ALA A 162 -20.74 -5.17 -25.23
C ALA A 162 -20.69 -3.75 -24.63
N SER A 163 -21.08 -2.74 -25.40
CA SER A 163 -21.28 -1.38 -24.87
C SER A 163 -22.29 -1.41 -23.71
N GLY A 164 -21.92 -0.79 -22.59
CA GLY A 164 -22.68 -0.76 -21.34
C GLY A 164 -22.54 -2.03 -20.48
N GLU A 165 -21.90 -3.09 -20.97
CA GLU A 165 -21.75 -4.33 -20.22
C GLU A 165 -20.73 -4.20 -19.08
N ALA A 166 -21.17 -4.58 -17.88
CA ALA A 166 -20.35 -4.49 -16.68
C ALA A 166 -19.47 -5.72 -16.50
N LEU A 167 -18.16 -5.49 -16.34
CA LEU A 167 -17.19 -6.49 -15.89
C LEU A 167 -17.35 -6.79 -14.39
N ILE A 168 -17.57 -5.74 -13.60
CA ILE A 168 -17.82 -5.81 -12.15
C ILE A 168 -19.05 -4.96 -11.88
N ARG A 169 -20.03 -5.47 -11.14
CA ARG A 169 -21.22 -4.71 -10.74
C ARG A 169 -21.07 -4.21 -9.31
N GLN A 170 -21.44 -2.96 -9.06
CA GLN A 170 -21.54 -2.44 -7.70
C GLN A 170 -22.49 -3.33 -6.86
N GLY A 171 -22.11 -3.57 -5.61
CA GLY A 171 -22.84 -4.45 -4.68
C GLY A 171 -22.63 -5.96 -4.93
N GLN A 172 -21.93 -6.36 -6.00
CA GLN A 172 -21.59 -7.75 -6.24
C GLN A 172 -20.45 -8.20 -5.32
N GLN A 173 -20.56 -9.40 -4.77
CA GLN A 173 -19.46 -10.00 -4.01
C GLN A 173 -18.24 -10.22 -4.92
N VAL A 174 -17.08 -9.71 -4.50
CA VAL A 174 -15.83 -9.85 -5.26
C VAL A 174 -15.11 -11.12 -4.84
N GLY A 175 -15.11 -12.13 -5.71
CA GLY A 175 -14.38 -13.39 -5.50
C GLY A 175 -13.02 -13.46 -6.20
N GLU A 176 -12.78 -12.56 -7.17
CA GLU A 176 -11.60 -12.53 -8.02
C GLU A 176 -11.08 -11.10 -8.20
N MET A 177 -9.76 -10.97 -8.32
CA MET A 177 -9.08 -9.74 -8.70
C MET A 177 -8.48 -9.94 -10.10
N TYR A 178 -8.48 -8.88 -10.90
CA TYR A 178 -8.01 -8.93 -12.28
C TYR A 178 -6.82 -7.99 -12.48
N VAL A 179 -5.77 -8.48 -13.14
CA VAL A 179 -4.77 -7.61 -13.77
C VAL A 179 -5.16 -7.50 -15.23
N VAL A 180 -5.75 -6.37 -15.62
CA VAL A 180 -6.11 -6.08 -17.01
C VAL A 180 -4.82 -5.74 -17.74
N LEU A 181 -4.44 -6.59 -18.69
CA LEU A 181 -3.21 -6.47 -19.45
C LEU A 181 -3.37 -5.53 -20.64
N SER A 182 -4.50 -5.63 -21.34
CA SER A 182 -4.82 -4.79 -22.50
C SER A 182 -6.33 -4.71 -22.70
N THR A 183 -6.79 -3.59 -23.24
CA THR A 183 -8.18 -3.38 -23.67
C THR A 183 -8.21 -2.75 -25.07
N THR A 184 -9.29 -2.96 -25.83
CA THR A 184 -9.48 -2.27 -27.13
C THR A 184 -10.10 -0.89 -26.98
N ALA A 185 -10.79 -0.64 -25.87
CA ALA A 185 -11.31 0.65 -25.45
C ALA A 185 -11.06 0.89 -23.96
N PRO A 186 -11.09 2.14 -23.46
CA PRO A 186 -10.99 2.40 -22.02
C PRO A 186 -12.14 1.77 -21.23
N LEU A 187 -11.86 1.42 -19.98
CA LEU A 187 -12.88 1.03 -19.01
C LEU A 187 -13.38 2.25 -18.27
N VAL A 188 -14.64 2.21 -17.86
CA VAL A 188 -15.30 3.30 -17.14
C VAL A 188 -15.78 2.78 -15.80
N VAL A 189 -15.43 3.51 -14.74
CA VAL A 189 -15.90 3.23 -13.38
C VAL A 189 -17.11 4.12 -13.11
N MET A 190 -18.23 3.49 -12.80
CA MET A 190 -19.51 4.12 -12.50
C MET A 190 -19.87 3.85 -11.04
N HIS A 191 -20.36 4.87 -10.34
CA HIS A 191 -20.88 4.73 -8.99
C HIS A 191 -22.36 5.14 -8.98
N ALA A 192 -23.22 4.26 -8.49
CA ALA A 192 -24.63 4.52 -8.28
C ALA A 192 -24.88 4.78 -6.78
N SER A 193 -25.62 5.83 -6.46
CA SER A 193 -26.16 6.05 -5.11
C SER A 193 -27.67 5.78 -5.14
N ASP A 194 -28.27 5.42 -4.01
CA ASP A 194 -29.67 4.95 -3.91
C ASP A 194 -30.75 5.88 -4.47
N ALA A 195 -30.41 7.13 -4.85
CA ALA A 195 -31.37 8.11 -5.35
C ALA A 195 -30.89 8.93 -6.56
N ALA A 196 -29.68 8.70 -7.07
CA ALA A 196 -29.11 9.50 -8.15
C ALA A 196 -28.77 8.64 -9.38
N GLU A 197 -28.75 9.28 -10.55
CA GLU A 197 -28.26 8.64 -11.77
C GLU A 197 -26.81 8.16 -11.59
N PRO A 198 -26.43 6.99 -12.14
CA PRO A 198 -25.05 6.50 -12.05
C PRO A 198 -24.07 7.53 -12.60
N ARG A 199 -23.11 7.96 -11.78
CA ARG A 199 -22.09 8.91 -12.22
C ARG A 199 -20.80 8.20 -12.59
N GLN A 200 -20.15 8.68 -13.63
CA GLN A 200 -18.79 8.28 -13.97
C GLN A 200 -17.81 8.88 -12.96
N VAL A 201 -17.00 8.04 -12.32
CA VAL A 201 -15.99 8.46 -11.33
C VAL A 201 -14.57 8.41 -11.87
N ALA A 202 -14.30 7.50 -12.81
CA ALA A 202 -12.97 7.36 -13.41
C ALA A 202 -13.04 6.70 -14.80
N VAL A 203 -12.01 6.94 -15.61
CA VAL A 203 -11.70 6.18 -16.82
C VAL A 203 -10.37 5.47 -16.57
N LEU A 204 -10.32 4.16 -16.84
CA LEU A 204 -9.16 3.33 -16.61
C LEU A 204 -8.58 2.85 -17.94
N ALA A 205 -7.30 3.10 -18.14
CA ALA A 205 -6.52 2.52 -19.22
C ALA A 205 -5.86 1.22 -18.75
N ALA A 206 -5.60 0.30 -19.68
CA ALA A 206 -4.71 -0.83 -19.42
C ALA A 206 -3.24 -0.39 -19.55
N PRO A 207 -2.31 -1.01 -18.79
CA PRO A 207 -2.58 -2.04 -17.79
C PRO A 207 -3.09 -1.46 -16.46
N THR A 208 -4.00 -2.17 -15.79
CA THR A 208 -4.56 -1.75 -14.50
C THR A 208 -5.00 -2.94 -13.65
N VAL A 209 -5.31 -2.71 -12.38
CA VAL A 209 -5.80 -3.75 -11.44
C VAL A 209 -7.20 -3.42 -10.97
N LEU A 210 -8.09 -4.42 -11.01
CA LEU A 210 -9.51 -4.29 -10.66
C LEU A 210 -9.91 -5.32 -9.60
N GLY A 211 -10.84 -4.95 -8.73
CA GLY A 211 -11.40 -5.83 -7.69
C GLY A 211 -10.51 -5.97 -6.45
N GLU A 212 -9.34 -5.32 -6.43
CA GLU A 212 -8.35 -5.42 -5.36
C GLU A 212 -8.92 -4.94 -4.01
N ILE A 213 -9.68 -3.85 -3.98
CA ILE A 213 -10.31 -3.33 -2.75
C ILE A 213 -11.36 -4.31 -2.19
N GLY A 214 -12.26 -4.81 -3.05
CA GLY A 214 -13.32 -5.73 -2.63
C GLY A 214 -12.73 -7.00 -2.03
N MET A 215 -11.73 -7.58 -2.69
CA MET A 215 -10.97 -8.71 -2.18
C MET A 215 -10.18 -8.40 -0.90
N TRP A 216 -9.59 -7.21 -0.80
CA TRP A 216 -8.82 -6.81 0.38
C TRP A 216 -9.69 -6.72 1.62
N ARG A 217 -10.88 -6.13 1.49
CA ARG A 217 -11.84 -5.92 2.59
C ARG A 217 -12.78 -7.11 2.81
N GLY A 218 -12.89 -8.02 1.85
CA GLY A 218 -13.93 -9.06 1.86
C GLY A 218 -15.34 -8.48 1.70
N GLN A 219 -15.45 -7.28 1.12
CA GLN A 219 -16.69 -6.54 0.93
C GLN A 219 -17.15 -6.60 -0.54
N PRO A 220 -18.44 -6.35 -0.82
CA PRO A 220 -18.94 -6.16 -2.17
C PRO A 220 -18.22 -5.03 -2.93
N ALA A 221 -18.28 -5.08 -4.26
CA ALA A 221 -17.71 -4.05 -5.10
C ALA A 221 -18.38 -2.69 -4.85
N VAL A 222 -17.58 -1.65 -4.64
CA VAL A 222 -18.07 -0.29 -4.34
C VAL A 222 -18.50 0.50 -5.58
N ALA A 223 -18.13 0.03 -6.75
CA ALA A 223 -18.43 0.67 -8.03
C ALA A 223 -18.61 -0.39 -9.12
N THR A 224 -19.32 0.00 -10.16
CA THR A 224 -19.48 -0.79 -11.39
C THR A 224 -18.33 -0.44 -12.34
N VAL A 225 -17.65 -1.44 -12.89
CA VAL A 225 -16.68 -1.27 -13.97
C VAL A 225 -17.31 -1.77 -15.25
N THR A 226 -17.43 -0.90 -16.23
CA THR A 226 -18.11 -1.14 -17.51
C THR A 226 -17.32 -0.54 -18.68
N THR A 227 -17.85 -0.60 -19.88
CA THR A 227 -17.29 0.05 -21.07
C THR A 227 -18.39 0.78 -21.86
N GLN A 228 -18.04 1.86 -22.56
CA GLN A 228 -19.00 2.63 -23.37
C GLN A 228 -19.08 2.10 -24.82
N GLU A 229 -18.12 1.29 -25.24
CA GLU A 229 -18.00 0.73 -26.58
C GLU A 229 -17.73 -0.77 -26.50
N PRO A 230 -17.97 -1.58 -27.54
CA PRO A 230 -17.55 -2.97 -27.56
C PRO A 230 -16.06 -3.09 -27.25
N ASN A 231 -15.71 -3.90 -26.24
CA ASN A 231 -14.38 -3.94 -25.68
C ASN A 231 -13.90 -5.37 -25.50
N ARG A 232 -12.67 -5.65 -25.95
CA ARG A 232 -12.00 -6.93 -25.73
C ARG A 232 -10.88 -6.74 -24.73
N LEU A 233 -10.96 -7.48 -23.63
CA LEU A 233 -10.02 -7.42 -22.52
C LEU A 233 -9.17 -8.70 -22.50
N GLU A 234 -7.87 -8.53 -22.29
CA GLU A 234 -6.98 -9.61 -21.89
C GLU A 234 -6.58 -9.38 -20.43
N MET A 235 -6.73 -10.39 -19.58
CA MET A 235 -6.46 -10.24 -18.16
C MET A 235 -5.87 -11.49 -17.53
N LEU A 236 -5.21 -11.29 -16.38
CA LEU A 236 -4.84 -12.36 -15.46
C LEU A 236 -5.79 -12.37 -14.28
N VAL A 237 -6.24 -13.57 -13.90
CA VAL A 237 -7.17 -13.78 -12.80
C VAL A 237 -6.42 -14.22 -11.55
N ILE A 238 -6.71 -13.55 -10.44
CA ILE A 238 -6.18 -13.84 -9.12
C ILE A 238 -7.36 -14.19 -8.21
N ASP A 239 -7.50 -15.47 -7.93
CA ASP A 239 -8.53 -16.01 -7.03
C ASP A 239 -8.26 -15.67 -5.55
N ALA A 240 -9.24 -15.99 -4.70
CA ALA A 240 -9.17 -15.82 -3.24
C ALA A 240 -7.95 -16.49 -2.58
N VAL A 241 -7.54 -17.68 -3.04
CA VAL A 241 -6.43 -18.42 -2.44
C VAL A 241 -5.10 -17.73 -2.75
N ARG A 242 -4.90 -17.33 -4.01
CA ARG A 242 -3.71 -16.59 -4.46
C ARG A 242 -3.65 -15.21 -3.85
N PHE A 243 -4.77 -14.52 -3.77
CA PHE A 243 -4.84 -13.22 -3.13
C PHE A 243 -4.48 -13.32 -1.64
N ALA A 244 -4.93 -14.35 -0.92
CA ALA A 244 -4.55 -14.57 0.47
C ALA A 244 -3.04 -14.81 0.67
N ALA A 245 -2.36 -15.41 -0.32
CA ALA A 245 -0.90 -15.50 -0.33
C ALA A 245 -0.26 -14.14 -0.57
N LEU A 246 -0.73 -13.38 -1.57
CA LEU A 246 -0.28 -12.01 -1.86
C LEU A 246 -0.41 -11.07 -0.66
N LYS A 247 -1.51 -11.14 0.11
CA LYS A 247 -1.71 -10.31 1.32
C LYS A 247 -0.61 -10.47 2.37
N LYS A 248 0.11 -11.60 2.38
CA LYS A 248 1.22 -11.84 3.31
C LYS A 248 2.51 -11.16 2.85
N GLU A 249 2.61 -10.78 1.59
CA GLU A 249 3.80 -10.15 1.02
C GLU A 249 3.86 -8.65 1.37
N PRO A 250 4.90 -8.18 2.09
CA PRO A 250 4.99 -6.78 2.51
C PRO A 250 4.92 -5.78 1.36
N GLY A 251 5.52 -6.10 0.21
CA GLY A 251 5.50 -5.24 -0.98
C GLY A 251 4.10 -5.09 -1.57
N PHE A 252 3.32 -6.17 -1.60
CA PHE A 252 1.94 -6.14 -2.05
C PHE A 252 1.07 -5.33 -1.10
N ARG A 253 1.18 -5.53 0.23
CA ARG A 253 0.40 -4.73 1.19
C ARG A 253 0.68 -3.24 1.06
N ALA A 254 1.96 -2.86 0.88
CA ALA A 254 2.34 -1.47 0.71
C ALA A 254 1.76 -0.87 -0.59
N ALA A 255 1.79 -1.63 -1.69
CA ALA A 255 1.20 -1.23 -2.96
C ALA A 255 -0.33 -1.10 -2.86
N THR A 256 -1.02 -2.07 -2.25
CA THR A 256 -2.48 -2.01 -2.05
C THR A 256 -2.88 -0.86 -1.14
N ALA A 257 -2.13 -0.61 -0.06
CA ALA A 257 -2.41 0.53 0.83
C ALA A 257 -2.28 1.86 0.09
N ALA A 258 -1.23 2.03 -0.72
CA ALA A 258 -1.06 3.22 -1.56
C ALA A 258 -2.21 3.39 -2.57
N GLU A 259 -2.68 2.29 -3.17
CA GLU A 259 -3.80 2.31 -4.10
C GLU A 259 -5.14 2.64 -3.43
N VAL A 260 -5.39 2.07 -2.24
CA VAL A 260 -6.55 2.42 -1.41
C VAL A 260 -6.53 3.89 -1.05
N GLN A 261 -5.38 4.40 -0.59
CA GLN A 261 -5.21 5.81 -0.26
C GLN A 261 -5.46 6.71 -1.47
N ARG A 262 -4.93 6.36 -2.65
CA ARG A 262 -5.17 7.10 -3.89
C ARG A 262 -6.64 7.14 -4.28
N ARG A 263 -7.33 6.00 -4.24
CA ARG A 263 -8.76 5.94 -4.56
C ARG A 263 -9.61 6.69 -3.54
N LEU A 264 -9.22 6.62 -2.27
CA LEU A 264 -9.81 7.48 -1.24
C LEU A 264 -9.53 8.95 -1.52
N ALA A 265 -8.33 9.33 -1.98
CA ALA A 265 -7.97 10.70 -2.33
C ALA A 265 -8.78 11.23 -3.54
N LEU A 266 -8.96 10.40 -4.57
CA LEU A 266 -9.81 10.73 -5.72
C LEU A 266 -11.28 10.90 -5.31
N ASN A 267 -11.78 10.00 -4.46
CA ASN A 267 -13.11 10.11 -3.89
C ASN A 267 -13.20 11.29 -2.90
N SER A 268 -12.11 11.64 -2.23
CA SER A 268 -12.05 12.72 -1.25
C SER A 268 -11.87 14.10 -1.89
N ALA A 269 -11.30 14.22 -3.09
CA ALA A 269 -11.34 15.47 -3.85
C ALA A 269 -12.80 15.82 -4.21
N LEU A 270 -13.59 14.80 -4.53
CA LEU A 270 -15.03 14.91 -4.72
C LEU A 270 -15.79 15.17 -3.41
N LEU A 271 -15.45 14.49 -2.31
CA LEU A 271 -16.04 14.82 -1.01
C LEU A 271 -15.59 16.18 -0.49
N GLY A 272 -14.36 16.58 -0.77
CA GLY A 272 -13.75 17.82 -0.31
C GLY A 272 -14.41 19.01 -0.95
N THR A 273 -14.70 18.94 -2.25
CA THR A 273 -15.54 19.96 -2.93
C THR A 273 -16.94 20.01 -2.34
N LEU A 274 -17.61 18.87 -2.14
CA LEU A 274 -18.94 18.83 -1.51
C LEU A 274 -18.95 19.32 -0.05
N LEU A 275 -17.91 18.99 0.73
CA LEU A 275 -17.75 19.39 2.13
C LEU A 275 -17.37 20.87 2.24
N ASP A 276 -16.49 21.38 1.39
CA ASP A 276 -16.11 22.79 1.36
C ASP A 276 -17.30 23.66 0.90
N ASP A 277 -18.09 23.21 -0.09
CA ASP A 277 -19.34 23.88 -0.51
C ASP A 277 -20.42 23.86 0.59
N ALA A 278 -20.58 22.72 1.28
CA ALA A 278 -21.50 22.59 2.41
C ALA A 278 -21.05 23.42 3.62
N ALA A 279 -19.74 23.44 3.92
CA ALA A 279 -19.18 24.24 5.00
C ALA A 279 -19.31 25.75 4.71
N ALA A 280 -19.08 26.18 3.47
CA ALA A 280 -19.24 27.57 3.06
C ALA A 280 -20.70 28.04 3.13
N SER A 281 -21.66 27.17 2.80
CA SER A 281 -23.10 27.51 2.84
C SER A 281 -23.71 27.46 4.24
N THR A 282 -23.24 26.55 5.11
CA THR A 282 -23.80 26.36 6.47
C THR A 282 -23.00 27.06 7.57
N THR A 283 -21.80 27.57 7.26
CA THR A 283 -20.86 28.15 8.25
C THR A 283 -20.56 27.18 9.41
N SER A 284 -20.61 25.87 9.16
CA SER A 284 -20.47 24.84 10.20
C SER A 284 -19.01 24.53 10.51
N PRO A 285 -18.51 24.78 11.75
CA PRO A 285 -17.14 24.46 12.13
C PRO A 285 -16.88 22.94 12.18
N LEU A 286 -17.92 22.13 12.43
CA LEU A 286 -17.83 20.67 12.43
C LEU A 286 -17.57 20.12 11.03
N LEU A 287 -18.25 20.65 10.01
CA LEU A 287 -18.01 20.26 8.62
C LEU A 287 -16.60 20.64 8.15
N ALA A 288 -16.10 21.80 8.57
CA ALA A 288 -14.72 22.21 8.29
C ALA A 288 -13.70 21.25 8.94
N SER A 289 -13.94 20.80 10.19
CA SER A 289 -13.09 19.83 10.87
C SER A 289 -13.11 18.46 10.16
N ILE A 290 -14.29 17.97 9.75
CA ILE A 290 -14.42 16.73 8.95
C ILE A 290 -13.65 16.84 7.63
N ALA A 291 -13.82 17.94 6.88
CA ALA A 291 -13.11 18.16 5.61
C ALA A 291 -11.59 18.14 5.80
N GLN A 292 -11.10 18.70 6.89
CA GLN A 292 -9.68 18.79 7.17
C GLN A 292 -9.09 17.46 7.71
N LEU A 293 -9.87 16.67 8.45
CA LEU A 293 -9.55 15.27 8.78
C LEU A 293 -9.41 14.41 7.53
N PHE A 294 -10.32 14.56 6.58
CA PHE A 294 -10.24 13.88 5.29
C PHE A 294 -8.95 14.24 4.56
N ARG A 295 -8.63 15.54 4.43
CA ARG A 295 -7.36 16.02 3.83
C ARG A 295 -6.13 15.46 4.54
N PHE A 296 -6.16 15.31 5.87
CA PHE A 296 -5.06 14.71 6.60
C PHE A 296 -4.91 13.21 6.30
N LEU A 297 -6.00 12.45 6.32
CA LEU A 297 -6.00 11.01 6.05
C LEU A 297 -5.61 10.67 4.60
N THR A 298 -5.89 11.58 3.66
CA THR A 298 -5.52 11.43 2.24
C THR A 298 -4.11 11.93 1.94
N GLY A 299 -3.48 12.65 2.89
CA GLY A 299 -2.12 13.20 2.74
C GLY A 299 -2.06 14.57 2.05
N ASP A 300 -3.20 15.21 1.79
CA ASP A 300 -3.31 16.52 1.14
C ASP A 300 -3.16 17.72 2.11
N SER A 301 -3.06 17.46 3.41
CA SER A 301 -2.85 18.52 4.40
C SER A 301 -1.39 18.61 4.85
N HIS A 302 -0.78 19.78 4.63
CA HIS A 302 0.45 20.19 5.33
C HIS A 302 0.17 20.83 6.71
N VAL A 303 -1.11 20.99 7.07
CA VAL A 303 -1.51 21.55 8.37
C VAL A 303 -1.35 20.48 9.44
N ALA A 304 -0.69 20.85 10.53
CA ALA A 304 -0.50 20.00 11.68
C ALA A 304 -1.86 19.63 12.32
N LEU A 305 -1.98 18.37 12.75
CA LEU A 305 -3.25 17.75 13.20
C LEU A 305 -3.86 18.46 14.43
N ASP A 306 -2.99 19.04 15.25
CA ASP A 306 -3.29 19.74 16.50
C ASP A 306 -4.11 21.02 16.31
N VAL A 307 -4.02 21.66 15.13
CA VAL A 307 -4.77 22.90 14.83
C VAL A 307 -6.25 22.61 14.51
N VAL A 308 -6.59 21.37 14.21
CA VAL A 308 -7.84 21.01 13.50
C VAL A 308 -8.79 20.18 14.36
N ILE A 309 -8.24 19.47 15.34
CA ILE A 309 -8.93 18.46 16.11
C ILE A 309 -8.20 18.38 17.45
N GLY A 310 -8.92 18.24 18.56
CA GLY A 310 -8.33 17.96 19.88
C GLY A 310 -7.62 16.60 20.00
N LEU A 311 -7.06 16.08 18.90
CA LEU A 311 -6.21 14.91 18.87
C LEU A 311 -4.79 15.28 19.30
N PRO A 312 -4.11 14.42 20.08
CA PRO A 312 -2.71 14.63 20.41
C PRO A 312 -1.84 14.56 19.15
N GLU A 313 -0.71 15.29 19.11
CA GLU A 313 0.28 15.24 18.00
C GLU A 313 0.74 13.81 17.65
N GLN A 314 0.56 12.86 18.57
CA GLN A 314 0.97 11.46 18.43
C GLN A 314 -0.18 10.50 18.11
N ALA A 315 -1.34 11.01 17.70
CA ALA A 315 -2.48 10.17 17.34
C ALA A 315 -2.09 9.13 16.28
N THR A 316 -2.41 7.87 16.58
CA THR A 316 -2.26 6.73 15.68
C THR A 316 -3.29 6.82 14.54
N PRO A 317 -3.04 6.15 13.39
CA PRO A 317 -4.04 6.08 12.32
C PRO A 317 -5.42 5.62 12.80
N ASP A 318 -5.47 4.63 13.70
CA ASP A 318 -6.73 4.12 14.25
C ASP A 318 -7.45 5.18 15.09
N GLU A 319 -6.73 5.96 15.90
CA GLU A 319 -7.31 7.07 16.66
C GLU A 319 -7.82 8.19 15.74
N CYS A 320 -7.14 8.48 14.63
CA CYS A 320 -7.64 9.42 13.63
C CYS A 320 -8.92 8.92 12.94
N VAL A 321 -9.00 7.62 12.66
CA VAL A 321 -10.20 6.99 12.08
C VAL A 321 -11.38 7.05 13.06
N GLU A 322 -11.17 6.72 14.33
CA GLU A 322 -12.22 6.79 15.35
C GLU A 322 -12.68 8.23 15.61
N ALA A 323 -11.76 9.21 15.58
CA ALA A 323 -12.12 10.62 15.68
C ALA A 323 -12.96 11.07 14.48
N LEU A 324 -12.59 10.67 13.26
CA LEU A 324 -13.40 10.94 12.07
C LEU A 324 -14.80 10.32 12.17
N ARG A 325 -14.89 9.06 12.60
CA ARG A 325 -16.18 8.38 12.84
C ARG A 325 -17.05 9.17 13.82
N THR A 326 -16.49 9.54 14.97
CA THR A 326 -17.20 10.28 16.01
C THR A 326 -17.73 11.62 15.49
N GLN A 327 -16.92 12.38 14.75
CA GLN A 327 -17.32 13.67 14.20
C GLN A 327 -18.39 13.54 13.11
N VAL A 328 -18.28 12.53 12.26
CA VAL A 328 -19.31 12.24 11.25
C VAL A 328 -20.62 11.88 11.94
N ASP A 329 -20.61 11.00 12.93
CA ASP A 329 -21.82 10.61 13.67
C ASP A 329 -22.45 11.79 14.43
N GLU A 330 -21.63 12.73 14.90
CA GLU A 330 -22.09 14.00 15.49
C GLU A 330 -22.73 14.91 14.44
N ALA A 331 -22.11 15.06 13.26
CA ALA A 331 -22.64 15.89 12.17
C ALA A 331 -23.96 15.35 11.63
N ILE A 332 -24.08 14.02 11.51
CA ILE A 332 -25.32 13.34 11.14
C ILE A 332 -26.41 13.59 12.19
N ARG A 333 -26.09 13.43 13.48
CA ARG A 333 -27.06 13.66 14.59
C ARG A 333 -27.48 15.13 14.74
N ALA A 334 -26.58 16.06 14.50
CA ALA A 334 -26.87 17.50 14.59
C ALA A 334 -27.89 17.95 13.52
N GLY A 335 -28.04 17.18 12.44
CA GLY A 335 -28.91 17.52 11.31
C GLY A 335 -28.37 18.70 10.49
N GLY A 336 -29.06 19.03 9.40
CA GLY A 336 -28.66 20.15 8.53
C GLY A 336 -27.61 19.81 7.47
N LEU A 337 -27.17 18.55 7.40
CA LEU A 337 -26.44 18.05 6.24
C LEU A 337 -27.40 17.85 5.07
N PRO A 338 -26.99 18.19 3.83
CA PRO A 338 -27.67 17.69 2.66
C PRO A 338 -27.78 16.15 2.73
N PRO A 339 -28.94 15.53 2.43
CA PRO A 339 -29.14 14.08 2.56
C PRO A 339 -28.14 13.22 1.75
N GLU A 340 -27.57 13.80 0.69
CA GLU A 340 -26.53 13.16 -0.11
C GLU A 340 -25.17 13.13 0.61
N LEU A 341 -24.83 14.22 1.31
CA LEU A 341 -23.59 14.33 2.09
C LEU A 341 -23.65 13.44 3.33
N GLU A 342 -24.80 13.38 3.99
CA GLU A 342 -25.05 12.49 5.13
C GLU A 342 -24.81 11.02 4.75
N ARG A 343 -25.43 10.55 3.64
CA ARG A 343 -25.22 9.20 3.11
C ARG A 343 -23.76 8.94 2.71
N HIS A 344 -23.10 9.93 2.10
CA HIS A 344 -21.70 9.79 1.71
C HIS A 344 -20.77 9.67 2.92
N LEU A 345 -20.93 10.53 3.93
CA LEU A 345 -20.12 10.47 5.15
C LEU A 345 -20.33 9.16 5.91
N ALA A 346 -21.58 8.70 6.01
CA ALA A 346 -21.90 7.39 6.59
C ALA A 346 -21.22 6.24 5.82
N THR A 347 -21.23 6.30 4.49
CA THR A 347 -20.56 5.30 3.65
C THR A 347 -19.05 5.31 3.87
N VAL A 348 -18.42 6.49 3.95
CA VAL A 348 -16.97 6.57 4.18
C VAL A 348 -16.60 6.02 5.56
N VAL A 349 -17.33 6.37 6.61
CA VAL A 349 -17.10 5.82 7.95
C VAL A 349 -17.21 4.29 7.97
N ALA A 350 -18.21 3.74 7.29
CA ALA A 350 -18.37 2.29 7.13
C ALA A 350 -17.28 1.64 6.25
N THR A 351 -16.59 2.43 5.43
CA THR A 351 -15.53 1.98 4.51
C THR A 351 -14.13 2.04 5.13
N ILE A 352 -13.92 2.95 6.08
CA ILE A 352 -12.65 3.14 6.79
C ILE A 352 -12.58 2.25 8.05
N GLY A 353 -13.72 1.90 8.66
CA GLY A 353 -13.83 0.83 9.66
C GLY A 353 -13.77 -0.56 9.06
#